data_AF-A0A517PB58-F1
#
_entry.id   AF-A0A517PB58-F1
#
_cell.length_a   1.000
_cell.length_b   1.000
_cell.length_c   1.000
_cell.angle_alpha   90.00
_cell.angle_beta   90.00
_cell.angle_gamma   90.00
#
_symmetry.space_group_name_H-M   'P 1'
#
loop_
_entity.id
_entity.type
_entity.pdbx_description
1 polymer ?
#
loop_
_entity_poly.entity_id
_entity_poly.type
_entity_poly.pdbx_seq_one_letter_code
_entity_poly.pdbx_strand_id
1 'polypeptide(L)'
;MTFRALLSVPAAALAALAVGCAVESSPDDSAELTSADAPEAAPVVLINETCPLMGGEADPAVTTEWNGQTVGFCCASCIPEWDELSEEQKAEKIAAAKAGETENEMHDHNDGHEHGDA
;
A
#
# COMPACT_ATOMS: atom_id res chain seq x y z
N MET A 1 -11.37 -49.08 0.05
CA MET A 1 -12.24 -49.35 -1.12
C MET A 1 -13.60 -49.84 -0.65
N THR A 2 -14.62 -48.99 -0.74
CA THR A 2 -16.03 -49.44 -0.68
C THR A 2 -16.84 -48.54 -1.60
N PHE A 3 -17.03 -49.00 -2.83
CA PHE A 3 -17.94 -48.41 -3.80
C PHE A 3 -19.39 -48.64 -3.34
N ARG A 4 -20.21 -47.58 -3.38
CA ARG A 4 -21.67 -47.71 -3.53
C ARG A 4 -22.19 -46.58 -4.40
N ALA A 5 -22.01 -46.76 -5.70
CA ALA A 5 -22.87 -46.15 -6.70
C ALA A 5 -24.10 -47.05 -6.85
N LEU A 6 -25.31 -46.57 -6.53
CA LEU A 6 -26.57 -47.14 -7.03
C LEU A 6 -27.68 -46.06 -7.03
N LEU A 7 -28.09 -45.70 -8.25
CA LEU A 7 -29.48 -45.54 -8.73
C LEU A 7 -30.36 -44.45 -8.06
N SER A 8 -30.64 -43.33 -8.74
CA SER A 8 -31.69 -43.19 -9.77
C SER A 8 -33.11 -43.41 -9.24
N VAL A 9 -33.86 -42.31 -9.00
CA VAL A 9 -35.33 -42.22 -9.10
C VAL A 9 -35.73 -40.73 -9.27
N PRO A 10 -36.91 -40.40 -9.84
CA PRO A 10 -37.02 -39.51 -10.99
C PRO A 10 -37.71 -38.18 -10.65
N ALA A 11 -37.73 -37.30 -11.64
CA ALA A 11 -38.45 -36.05 -11.70
C ALA A 11 -39.91 -36.10 -11.19
N ALA A 12 -40.31 -35.07 -10.45
CA ALA A 12 -41.67 -34.56 -10.46
C ALA A 12 -41.63 -33.04 -10.24
N ALA A 13 -42.01 -32.33 -11.29
CA ALA A 13 -42.15 -30.89 -11.36
C ALA A 13 -43.26 -30.37 -10.42
N LEU A 14 -43.02 -29.21 -9.82
CA LEU A 14 -44.09 -28.27 -9.45
C LEU A 14 -43.68 -26.90 -9.98
N ALA A 15 -44.24 -26.56 -11.13
CA ALA A 15 -44.18 -25.25 -11.74
C ALA A 15 -45.03 -24.27 -10.92
N ALA A 16 -44.42 -23.17 -10.48
CA ALA A 16 -45.14 -21.98 -10.04
C ALA A 16 -44.99 -20.91 -11.11
N LEU A 17 -46.08 -20.66 -11.82
CA LEU A 17 -46.22 -19.63 -12.84
C LEU A 17 -46.47 -18.29 -12.13
N ALA A 18 -45.52 -17.36 -12.21
CA ALA A 18 -45.76 -15.94 -12.02
C ALA A 18 -45.37 -15.23 -13.34
N VAL A 19 -46.38 -15.00 -14.17
CA VAL A 19 -46.29 -14.17 -15.38
C VAL A 19 -46.47 -12.71 -14.95
N GLY A 20 -45.46 -11.89 -15.21
CA GLY A 20 -45.50 -10.43 -15.12
C GLY A 20 -44.51 -9.82 -16.13
N CYS A 21 -45.02 -9.46 -17.30
CA CYS A 21 -44.40 -8.71 -18.41
C CYS A 21 -43.94 -7.30 -17.95
N ALA A 22 -43.03 -6.56 -18.57
CA ALA A 22 -42.02 -6.73 -19.62
C ALA A 22 -41.21 -5.42 -19.62
N VAL A 23 -39.87 -5.48 -19.60
CA VAL A 23 -39.04 -4.50 -20.33
C VAL A 23 -37.68 -5.14 -20.60
N GLU A 24 -37.41 -5.26 -21.89
CA GLU A 24 -36.19 -5.72 -22.51
C GLU A 24 -35.19 -4.56 -22.52
N SER A 25 -33.99 -4.76 -21.95
CA SER A 25 -32.81 -3.96 -22.23
C SER A 25 -31.57 -4.78 -21.88
N SER A 26 -30.95 -5.25 -22.97
CA SER A 26 -29.56 -5.60 -23.28
C SER A 26 -28.51 -5.90 -22.18
N PRO A 27 -27.57 -6.82 -22.48
CA PRO A 27 -26.49 -7.24 -21.58
C PRO A 27 -25.37 -6.21 -21.57
N ASP A 28 -25.03 -5.67 -20.41
CA ASP A 28 -23.67 -5.31 -20.00
C ASP A 28 -23.69 -4.87 -18.52
N ASP A 29 -23.10 -5.68 -17.64
CA ASP A 29 -22.33 -5.22 -16.47
C ASP A 29 -21.48 -6.44 -16.10
N SER A 30 -20.31 -6.60 -16.72
CA SER A 30 -19.06 -6.01 -16.23
C SER A 30 -18.86 -6.21 -14.73
N ALA A 31 -17.79 -6.93 -14.42
CA ALA A 31 -17.18 -7.06 -13.10
C ALA A 31 -17.86 -8.01 -12.09
N GLU A 32 -17.92 -9.30 -12.43
CA GLU A 32 -17.35 -10.27 -11.48
C GLU A 32 -15.82 -10.24 -11.64
N LEU A 33 -15.23 -9.11 -11.24
CA LEU A 33 -13.88 -9.14 -10.74
C LEU A 33 -13.96 -9.96 -9.47
N THR A 34 -13.50 -11.19 -9.62
CA THR A 34 -13.07 -12.06 -8.52
C THR A 34 -12.66 -11.19 -7.35
N SER A 35 -13.47 -11.32 -6.30
CA SER A 35 -13.25 -10.72 -5.00
C SER A 35 -11.75 -10.75 -4.74
N ALA A 36 -11.17 -9.55 -4.70
CA ALA A 36 -9.79 -9.36 -4.33
C ALA A 36 -9.59 -10.13 -3.03
N ASP A 37 -8.78 -11.17 -3.13
CA ASP A 37 -8.06 -11.74 -2.01
C ASP A 37 -7.44 -10.53 -1.28
N ALA A 38 -8.13 -10.07 -0.24
CA ALA A 38 -7.60 -9.07 0.65
C ALA A 38 -6.43 -9.81 1.32
N PRO A 39 -5.16 -9.48 1.01
CA PRO A 39 -4.08 -10.10 1.72
C PRO A 39 -4.33 -9.76 3.18
N GLU A 40 -4.52 -10.80 3.98
CA GLU A 40 -4.50 -10.77 5.43
C GLU A 40 -3.31 -9.87 5.80
N ALA A 41 -3.60 -8.65 6.26
CA ALA A 41 -2.62 -7.57 6.32
C ALA A 41 -1.52 -7.97 7.29
N ALA A 42 -0.43 -8.51 6.74
CA ALA A 42 0.79 -8.73 7.49
C ALA A 42 1.19 -7.38 8.10
N PRO A 43 1.61 -7.34 9.38
CA PRO A 43 2.01 -6.09 9.99
C PRO A 43 3.18 -5.50 9.18
N VAL A 44 2.93 -4.38 8.51
CA VAL A 44 3.96 -3.66 7.76
C VAL A 44 4.90 -3.05 8.78
N VAL A 45 6.10 -3.62 8.88
CA VAL A 45 7.12 -3.15 9.82
C VAL A 45 7.90 -2.03 9.15
N LEU A 46 7.54 -0.78 9.48
CA LEU A 46 8.28 0.39 9.07
C LEU A 46 9.59 0.46 9.87
N ILE A 47 10.67 0.83 9.18
CA ILE A 47 11.96 1.01 9.86
C ILE A 47 12.10 2.38 10.49
N ASN A 48 11.17 3.29 10.24
CA ASN A 48 11.18 4.68 10.69
C ASN A 48 9.80 5.07 11.23
N GLU A 49 9.77 5.92 12.25
CA GLU A 49 8.54 6.42 12.86
C GLU A 49 8.10 7.75 12.23
N THR A 50 9.07 8.53 11.73
CA THR A 50 8.85 9.80 11.04
C THR A 50 9.37 9.77 9.61
N CYS A 51 8.82 10.61 8.74
CA CYS A 51 9.19 10.74 7.34
C CYS A 51 10.66 11.17 7.23
N PRO A 52 11.53 10.40 6.55
CA PRO A 52 12.96 10.71 6.46
C PRO A 52 13.26 11.97 5.64
N LEU A 53 12.33 12.44 4.82
CA LEU A 53 12.49 13.66 4.03
C LEU A 53 12.08 14.93 4.79
N MET A 54 10.91 14.90 5.44
CA MET A 54 10.27 16.10 5.99
C MET A 54 10.03 16.04 7.50
N GLY A 55 10.30 14.91 8.16
CA GLY A 55 10.11 14.72 9.60
C GLY A 55 8.65 14.61 10.07
N GLY A 56 7.67 14.56 9.15
CA GLY A 56 6.26 14.32 9.48
C GLY A 56 6.00 12.88 9.97
N GLU A 57 4.80 12.57 10.44
CA GLU A 57 4.46 11.20 10.87
C GLU A 57 4.47 10.23 9.68
N ALA A 58 5.10 9.06 9.82
CA ALA A 58 5.17 8.09 8.72
C ALA A 58 3.83 7.35 8.56
N ASP A 59 3.32 7.31 7.33
CA ASP A 59 2.08 6.62 7.00
C ASP A 59 2.39 5.20 6.46
N PRO A 60 1.85 4.13 7.08
CA PRO A 60 2.11 2.75 6.66
C PRO A 60 1.47 2.38 5.31
N ALA A 61 0.57 3.22 4.77
CA ALA A 61 0.05 3.07 3.42
C ALA A 61 0.96 3.72 2.36
N VAL A 62 1.86 4.62 2.76
CA VAL A 62 2.80 5.30 1.87
C VAL A 62 4.21 4.82 2.17
N THR A 63 4.59 3.69 1.58
CA THR A 63 5.87 3.03 1.85
C THR A 63 6.67 2.74 0.58
N THR A 64 7.98 2.55 0.73
CA THR A 64 8.86 2.03 -0.32
C THR A 64 9.82 1.00 0.26
N GLU A 65 10.30 0.08 -0.56
CA GLU A 65 11.38 -0.83 -0.18
C GLU A 65 12.74 -0.22 -0.49
N TRP A 66 13.59 -0.14 0.52
CA TRP A 66 14.98 0.30 0.37
C TRP A 66 15.88 -0.61 1.21
N ASN A 67 16.93 -1.18 0.59
CA ASN A 67 17.87 -2.09 1.28
C ASN A 67 17.18 -3.32 1.95
N GLY A 68 16.08 -3.81 1.38
CA GLY A 68 15.30 -4.92 1.96
C GLY A 68 14.52 -4.53 3.21
N GLN A 69 14.35 -3.23 3.44
CA GLN A 69 13.63 -2.64 4.56
C GLN A 69 12.49 -1.76 4.05
N THR A 70 11.38 -1.72 4.79
CA THR A 70 10.24 -0.88 4.44
C THR A 70 10.39 0.50 5.06
N VAL A 71 10.47 1.53 4.22
CA VAL A 71 10.51 2.94 4.61
C VAL A 71 9.12 3.53 4.48
N GLY A 72 8.62 4.21 5.51
CA GLY A 72 7.36 4.96 5.49
C GLY A 72 7.54 6.45 5.26
N PHE A 73 6.59 7.09 4.59
CA PHE A 73 6.57 8.53 4.33
C PHE A 73 5.29 9.17 4.82
N CYS A 74 5.31 10.48 5.06
CA CYS A 74 4.12 11.22 5.45
C CYS A 74 3.14 11.49 4.30
N CYS A 75 3.60 11.45 3.04
CA CYS A 75 2.76 11.65 1.87
C CYS A 75 3.38 11.05 0.59
N ALA A 76 2.55 10.76 -0.40
CA ALA A 76 2.99 10.14 -1.66
C ALA A 76 3.96 11.02 -2.48
N SER A 77 3.93 12.34 -2.28
CA SER A 77 4.86 13.27 -2.93
C SER A 77 6.31 13.09 -2.49
N CYS A 78 6.55 12.49 -1.33
CA CYS A 78 7.89 12.19 -0.84
C CYS A 78 8.55 11.01 -1.58
N ILE A 79 7.78 10.16 -2.27
CA ILE A 79 8.32 9.01 -3.01
C ILE A 79 9.23 9.42 -4.19
N PRO A 80 8.83 10.35 -5.09
CA PRO A 80 9.73 10.80 -6.16
C PRO A 80 10.97 11.49 -5.62
N GLU A 81 10.83 12.38 -4.63
CA GLU A 81 11.98 13.04 -3.99
C GLU A 81 12.93 12.01 -3.37
N TRP A 82 12.38 10.97 -2.75
CA TRP A 82 13.16 9.86 -2.24
C TRP A 82 13.90 9.14 -3.37
N ASP A 83 13.28 8.84 -4.50
CA ASP A 83 13.93 8.15 -5.62
C ASP A 83 15.14 8.93 -6.16
N GLU A 84 15.03 10.26 -6.22
CA GLU A 84 16.08 11.19 -6.68
C GLU A 84 17.33 11.21 -5.79
N LEU A 85 17.21 10.80 -4.51
CA LEU A 85 18.35 10.75 -3.60
C LEU A 85 19.31 9.60 -3.91
N SER A 86 20.60 9.85 -3.71
CA SER A 86 21.60 8.77 -3.72
C SER A 86 21.41 7.81 -2.55
N GLU A 87 21.94 6.60 -2.65
CA GLU A 87 21.86 5.62 -1.56
C GLU A 87 22.48 6.14 -0.25
N GLU A 88 23.55 6.95 -0.35
CA GLU A 88 24.19 7.59 0.80
C GLU A 88 23.24 8.61 1.47
N GLN A 89 22.58 9.45 0.68
CA GLN A 89 21.60 10.42 1.19
C GLN A 89 20.39 9.71 1.82
N LYS A 90 19.88 8.66 1.18
CA LYS A 90 18.80 7.82 1.70
C LYS A 90 19.16 7.23 3.08
N ALA A 91 20.38 6.73 3.22
CA ALA A 91 20.87 6.18 4.49
C ALA A 91 20.93 7.23 5.59
N GLU A 92 21.45 8.43 5.30
CA GLU A 92 21.50 9.54 6.25
C GLU A 92 20.10 9.95 6.73
N LYS A 93 19.16 10.12 5.79
CA LYS A 93 17.78 10.50 6.09
C LYS A 93 17.05 9.45 6.93
N ILE A 94 17.30 8.17 6.67
CA ILE A 94 16.76 7.06 7.47
C ILE A 94 17.38 6.98 8.85
N ALA A 95 18.69 7.23 8.96
CA ALA A 95 19.35 7.30 10.26
C ALA A 95 18.72 8.42 11.11
N ALA A 96 18.48 9.59 10.54
CA ALA A 96 17.80 10.69 11.22
C ALA A 96 16.36 10.33 11.65
N ALA A 97 15.59 9.68 10.76
CA ALA A 97 14.21 9.26 11.05
C ALA A 97 14.10 8.13 12.08
N LYS A 98 15.13 7.29 12.19
CA LYS A 98 15.26 6.23 13.19
C LYS A 98 15.73 6.73 14.56
N ALA A 99 16.48 7.82 14.57
CA ALA A 99 17.12 8.36 15.75
C ALA A 99 16.24 9.40 16.47
N GLY A 100 14.92 9.20 16.50
CA GLY A 100 14.06 9.92 17.44
C GLY A 100 14.72 9.91 18.82
N GLU A 101 15.25 11.08 19.19
CA GLU A 101 15.97 11.44 20.41
C GLU A 101 17.12 10.53 20.91
N THR A 102 18.33 10.68 20.35
CA THR A 102 19.55 10.74 21.19
C THR A 102 20.51 11.82 20.69
N GLU A 103 20.28 13.03 21.23
CA GLU A 103 21.30 14.01 21.64
C GLU A 103 22.55 14.23 20.76
N ASN A 104 22.54 15.41 20.12
CA ASN A 104 23.69 16.31 19.98
C ASN A 104 24.91 15.81 19.21
N GLU A 105 24.86 15.90 17.88
CA GLU A 105 26.04 16.38 17.15
C GLU A 105 25.60 17.37 16.08
N MET A 106 26.18 18.56 16.21
CA MET A 106 25.87 19.77 15.49
C MET A 106 26.00 19.55 13.98
N HIS A 107 24.90 19.66 13.24
CA HIS A 107 24.97 19.92 11.81
C HIS A 107 25.28 21.40 11.63
N ASP A 108 26.58 21.73 11.68
CA ASP A 108 27.12 23.05 11.38
C ASP A 108 26.98 23.30 9.87
N HIS A 109 25.85 23.88 9.48
CA HIS A 109 25.73 24.51 8.17
C HIS A 109 26.47 25.85 8.22
N ASN A 110 27.80 25.82 8.16
CA ASN A 110 28.60 26.97 7.75
C ASN A 110 28.41 27.20 6.23
N ASP A 111 27.18 27.51 5.84
CA ASP A 111 26.87 28.09 4.54
C ASP A 111 27.33 29.55 4.57
N GLY A 112 28.61 29.74 4.30
CA GLY A 112 29.16 31.04 3.89
C GLY A 112 28.57 31.44 2.53
N HIS A 113 27.28 31.76 2.50
CA HIS A 113 26.64 32.36 1.34
C HIS A 113 26.86 33.88 1.38
N GLU A 114 28.04 34.29 0.90
CA GLU A 114 28.32 35.70 0.67
C GLU A 114 27.45 36.22 -0.49
N HIS A 115 26.38 36.93 -0.16
CA HIS A 115 25.69 37.80 -1.11
C HIS A 115 26.56 39.03 -1.32
N GLY A 116 27.29 39.07 -2.45
CA GLY A 116 28.01 40.26 -2.89
C GLY A 116 27.04 41.34 -3.36
N ASP A 117 26.82 42.35 -2.53
CA ASP A 117 26.17 43.61 -2.92
C ASP A 117 27.14 44.50 -3.70
N ALA A 118 26.73 44.90 -4.90
CA ALA A 118 27.42 45.81 -5.82
C ALA A 118 26.98 47.26 -5.63
#